data_AF-A0A6G7T220-F1
#
_entry.id   AF-A0A6G7T220-F1
#
_cell.length_a   1.000
_cell.length_b   1.000
_cell.length_c   1.000
_cell.angle_alpha   90.00
_cell.angle_beta   90.00
_cell.angle_gamma   90.00
#
_symmetry.space_group_name_H-M   'P 1'
#
loop_
_entity.id
_entity.type
_entity.pdbx_description
1 polymer ?
#
loop_
_entity_poly.entity_id
_entity_poly.type
_entity_poly.pdbx_seq_one_letter_code
_entity_poly.pdbx_strand_id
1 'polypeptide(L)'
;MSMSIRPGNRVHHRVRAPLLAVGAALVTTCALTLPTAHAEQAAPVAKAAPTAFQEVWRTDFDGAAGSRPAVDDWITDTGTGYPSGPPNWGTGERQTYTDRPENLQLDGAGHLRITARKDGATWTSGRIESRRSDFAAPSGGTLRIEARIRMPDVSGDDALGYWPAFWTLGADYRGTYWNWPGIGEFDIMENVNGVNKVWGVLHCGVNPGGPCSESQGRGSSRECPGSACQAGFHTYALELDRTNSAAEALNWYVDGQKFHTVSAASMDADTWARATHHGHFLLINLAMGGAFPDGAAGFATPTDATRPGGSLLVDHVAVSVRQPAGARTDRAATPTDRHPVPQGATS
;
A
#
# COMPACT_ATOMS: atom_id res chain seq x y z
N MET A 1 -3.35 -60.01 26.49
CA MET A 1 -3.07 -59.39 27.81
C MET A 1 -4.02 -58.20 27.92
N SER A 2 -5.24 -58.42 28.41
CA SER A 2 -5.67 -58.25 29.83
C SER A 2 -5.38 -56.83 30.34
N MET A 3 -6.31 -55.91 30.64
CA MET A 3 -7.61 -55.90 31.36
C MET A 3 -7.47 -54.97 32.60
N SER A 4 -8.59 -54.33 32.99
CA SER A 4 -8.90 -53.64 34.26
C SER A 4 -8.75 -52.10 34.24
N ILE A 5 -9.76 -51.21 34.32
CA ILE A 5 -11.08 -51.08 35.03
C ILE A 5 -10.98 -50.67 36.53
N ARG A 6 -11.27 -49.36 36.76
CA ARG A 6 -12.02 -48.69 37.88
C ARG A 6 -11.42 -48.62 39.31
N PRO A 7 -12.08 -47.97 40.31
CA PRO A 7 -12.50 -46.56 40.45
C PRO A 7 -12.34 -46.01 41.91
N GLY A 8 -12.86 -44.81 42.20
CA GLY A 8 -13.28 -44.36 43.56
C GLY A 8 -12.34 -43.31 44.19
N ASN A 9 -12.79 -42.31 44.96
CA ASN A 9 -13.95 -42.29 45.84
C ASN A 9 -14.44 -40.85 46.11
N ARG A 10 -15.76 -40.68 46.26
CA ARG A 10 -16.42 -39.48 46.82
C ARG A 10 -16.29 -39.50 48.34
N VAL A 11 -16.22 -38.34 48.99
CA VAL A 11 -16.77 -38.16 50.35
C VAL A 11 -17.55 -36.85 50.42
N HIS A 12 -18.81 -36.98 50.83
CA HIS A 12 -19.75 -35.92 51.20
C HIS A 12 -19.67 -35.68 52.72
N HIS A 13 -19.73 -34.43 53.19
CA HIS A 13 -20.30 -34.07 54.50
C HIS A 13 -20.93 -32.66 54.37
N ARG A 14 -22.26 -32.56 54.26
CA ARG A 14 -23.29 -32.42 55.32
C ARG A 14 -23.31 -31.04 56.02
N VAL A 15 -24.22 -30.21 55.50
CA VAL A 15 -25.16 -29.27 56.16
C VAL A 15 -25.18 -29.26 57.69
N ARG A 16 -25.17 -28.04 58.28
CA ARG A 16 -26.05 -27.60 59.40
C ARG A 16 -25.87 -26.10 59.71
N ALA A 17 -26.91 -25.31 59.44
CA ALA A 17 -27.33 -24.16 60.26
C ALA A 17 -28.30 -24.68 61.34
N PRO A 18 -28.88 -23.90 62.29
CA PRO A 18 -28.71 -22.46 62.63
C PRO A 18 -28.55 -22.22 64.16
N LEU A 19 -28.45 -20.96 64.62
CA LEU A 19 -29.27 -20.35 65.69
C LEU A 19 -28.73 -18.97 66.12
N LEU A 20 -29.69 -18.07 66.35
CA LEU A 20 -29.55 -16.68 66.81
C LEU A 20 -28.98 -16.58 68.22
N ALA A 21 -28.26 -15.48 68.47
CA ALA A 21 -28.27 -14.80 69.77
C ALA A 21 -28.26 -13.29 69.55
N VAL A 22 -29.29 -12.64 70.09
CA VAL A 22 -29.48 -11.19 70.19
C VAL A 22 -28.57 -10.67 71.31
N GLY A 23 -27.79 -9.64 71.02
CA GLY A 23 -27.00 -8.90 72.01
C GLY A 23 -27.04 -7.42 71.70
N ALA A 24 -27.89 -6.67 72.41
CA ALA A 24 -27.92 -5.22 72.36
C ALA A 24 -26.71 -4.64 73.11
N ALA A 25 -25.90 -3.85 72.42
CA ALA A 25 -24.90 -3.00 73.05
C ALA A 25 -25.00 -1.59 72.45
N LEU A 26 -25.52 -0.67 73.27
CA LEU A 26 -25.51 0.76 73.06
C LEU A 26 -24.05 1.25 73.13
N VAL A 27 -23.50 1.77 72.04
CA VAL A 27 -22.23 2.51 72.07
C VAL A 27 -22.36 3.77 71.23
N THR A 28 -22.25 4.89 71.95
CA THR A 28 -22.08 6.29 71.56
C THR A 28 -21.53 6.55 70.16
N THR A 29 -22.36 7.16 69.31
CA THR A 29 -21.96 7.78 68.04
C THR A 29 -21.15 9.05 68.29
N CYS A 30 -19.83 8.96 68.15
CA CYS A 30 -18.98 10.12 67.93
C CYS A 30 -19.04 10.45 66.43
N ALA A 31 -19.70 11.55 66.06
CA ALA A 31 -19.80 11.98 64.67
C ALA A 31 -18.44 12.54 64.19
N LEU A 32 -17.60 11.65 63.65
CA LEU A 32 -16.47 12.04 62.82
C LEU A 32 -17.01 12.42 61.44
N THR A 33 -17.04 13.72 61.14
CA THR A 33 -17.23 14.21 59.78
C THR A 33 -15.99 13.90 58.97
N LEU A 34 -15.95 12.72 58.35
CA LEU A 34 -15.00 12.43 57.29
C LEU A 34 -15.37 13.31 56.08
N PRO A 35 -14.43 14.05 55.47
CA PRO A 35 -14.70 14.69 54.20
C PRO A 35 -14.98 13.59 53.18
N THR A 36 -16.22 13.53 52.69
CA THR A 36 -16.55 12.70 51.53
C THR A 36 -15.86 13.33 50.32
N ALA A 37 -14.64 12.90 50.03
CA ALA A 37 -14.01 13.15 48.75
C ALA A 37 -14.94 12.57 47.68
N HIS A 38 -15.69 13.43 47.00
CA HIS A 38 -16.40 13.05 45.79
C HIS A 38 -15.32 12.76 44.76
N ALA A 39 -15.02 11.48 44.56
CA ALA A 39 -14.27 11.06 43.40
C ALA A 39 -15.16 11.38 42.19
N GLU A 40 -14.92 12.51 41.56
CA GLU A 40 -15.52 12.87 40.29
C GLU A 40 -15.08 11.79 39.30
N GLN A 41 -16.00 10.86 39.02
CA GLN A 41 -15.74 9.75 38.12
C GLN A 41 -15.59 10.36 36.73
N ALA A 42 -14.33 10.56 36.31
CA ALA A 42 -14.00 11.10 35.01
C ALA A 42 -14.78 10.31 33.95
N ALA A 43 -15.65 11.01 33.22
CA ALA A 43 -16.38 10.42 32.12
C ALA A 43 -15.38 9.75 31.17
N PRO A 44 -15.66 8.54 30.64
CA PRO A 44 -14.76 7.93 29.67
C PRO A 44 -14.59 8.91 28.51
N VAL A 45 -13.35 9.36 28.29
CA VAL A 45 -13.00 10.19 27.13
C VAL A 45 -13.40 9.37 25.92
N ALA A 46 -14.48 9.79 25.24
CA ALA A 46 -14.93 9.12 24.03
C ALA A 46 -13.76 9.13 23.05
N LYS A 47 -13.25 7.94 22.71
CA LYS A 47 -12.21 7.79 21.70
C LYS A 47 -12.75 8.42 20.42
N ALA A 48 -12.15 9.54 20.00
CA ALA A 48 -12.61 10.26 18.82
C ALA A 48 -12.67 9.29 17.63
N ALA A 49 -13.77 9.35 16.88
CA ALA A 49 -13.96 8.48 15.72
C ALA A 49 -12.79 8.69 14.73
N PRO A 50 -12.33 7.62 14.04
CA PRO A 50 -11.33 7.78 12.99
C PRO A 50 -11.82 8.79 11.96
N THR A 51 -10.94 9.66 11.48
CA THR A 51 -11.26 10.60 10.39
C THR A 51 -11.51 9.82 9.09
N ALA A 52 -12.27 10.38 8.14
CA ALA A 52 -12.41 9.79 6.82
C ALA A 52 -11.08 9.92 6.04
N PHE A 53 -10.86 9.07 5.03
CA PHE A 53 -9.78 9.30 4.08
C PHE A 53 -10.03 10.60 3.30
N GLN A 54 -8.99 11.41 3.19
CA GLN A 54 -8.93 12.61 2.36
C GLN A 54 -7.99 12.35 1.19
N GLU A 55 -8.47 12.53 -0.04
CA GLU A 55 -7.63 12.50 -1.23
C GLU A 55 -6.67 13.71 -1.21
N VAL A 56 -5.38 13.44 -1.42
CA VAL A 56 -4.30 14.44 -1.42
C VAL A 56 -3.63 14.57 -2.79
N TRP A 57 -3.90 13.64 -3.70
CA TRP A 57 -3.46 13.66 -5.08
C TRP A 57 -4.25 12.64 -5.90
N ARG A 58 -4.53 12.98 -7.16
CA ARG A 58 -5.21 12.12 -8.13
C ARG A 58 -4.78 12.49 -9.54
N THR A 59 -4.73 11.48 -10.41
CA THR A 59 -4.68 11.67 -11.86
C THR A 59 -5.63 10.67 -12.53
N ASP A 60 -6.45 11.17 -13.45
CA ASP A 60 -7.48 10.41 -14.19
C ASP A 60 -7.08 10.16 -15.66
N PHE A 61 -5.85 10.51 -16.04
CA PHE A 61 -5.29 10.28 -17.39
C PHE A 61 -6.17 10.76 -18.56
N ASP A 62 -6.98 11.80 -18.33
CA ASP A 62 -7.72 12.50 -19.37
C ASP A 62 -6.78 13.18 -20.36
N GLY A 63 -7.10 13.05 -21.66
CA GLY A 63 -6.37 13.72 -22.73
C GLY A 63 -6.63 13.09 -24.09
N ALA A 64 -6.09 13.71 -25.13
CA ALA A 64 -6.28 13.23 -26.50
C ALA A 64 -5.54 11.90 -26.74
N ALA A 65 -6.10 11.04 -27.59
CA ALA A 65 -5.42 9.82 -27.98
C ALA A 65 -4.04 10.12 -28.59
N GLY A 66 -3.00 9.43 -28.10
CA GLY A 66 -1.61 9.61 -28.54
C GLY A 66 -0.85 10.72 -27.81
N SER A 67 -1.49 11.51 -26.95
CA SER A 67 -0.76 12.48 -26.12
C SER A 67 -0.03 11.79 -24.98
N ARG A 68 0.97 12.47 -24.40
CA ARG A 68 1.67 12.00 -23.20
C ARG A 68 0.84 12.29 -21.93
N PRO A 69 1.05 11.54 -20.83
CA PRO A 69 0.52 11.95 -19.54
C PRO A 69 1.09 13.32 -19.12
N ALA A 70 0.41 14.00 -18.21
CA ALA A 70 0.75 15.36 -17.79
C ALA A 70 2.20 15.44 -17.27
N VAL A 71 3.01 16.29 -17.90
CA VAL A 71 4.45 16.42 -17.56
C VAL A 71 4.70 17.02 -16.19
N ASP A 72 3.69 17.67 -15.59
CA ASP A 72 3.76 18.20 -14.22
C ASP A 72 3.54 17.10 -13.16
N ASP A 73 2.88 16.00 -13.54
CA ASP A 73 2.66 14.86 -12.67
C ASP A 73 3.72 13.77 -12.87
N TRP A 74 4.23 13.60 -14.09
CA TRP A 74 4.99 12.40 -14.47
C TRP A 74 6.37 12.71 -15.08
N ILE A 75 7.33 11.86 -14.75
CA ILE A 75 8.62 11.71 -15.43
C ILE A 75 8.55 10.41 -16.25
N THR A 76 9.02 10.45 -17.50
CA THR A 76 9.16 9.26 -18.33
C THR A 76 10.58 8.73 -18.23
N ASP A 77 10.69 7.48 -17.78
CA ASP A 77 11.96 6.76 -17.72
C ASP A 77 12.24 6.11 -19.07
N THR A 78 13.48 6.21 -19.56
CA THR A 78 13.88 5.67 -20.87
C THR A 78 15.17 4.88 -20.76
N GLY A 79 15.42 4.03 -21.76
CA GLY A 79 16.61 3.18 -21.79
C GLY A 79 16.44 1.87 -21.01
N THR A 80 17.56 1.32 -20.57
CA THR A 80 17.66 0.03 -19.86
C THR A 80 18.07 0.19 -18.39
N GLY A 81 17.99 1.41 -17.84
CA GLY A 81 18.27 1.70 -16.43
C GLY A 81 18.30 3.20 -16.18
N TYR A 82 18.20 3.61 -14.91
CA TYR A 82 18.48 5.00 -14.53
C TYR A 82 19.92 5.39 -14.90
N PRO A 83 20.19 6.68 -15.15
CA PRO A 83 21.57 7.17 -15.27
C PRO A 83 22.38 6.79 -14.03
N SER A 84 23.46 6.04 -14.22
CA SER A 84 24.30 5.49 -13.14
C SER A 84 23.59 4.53 -12.18
N GLY A 85 22.38 4.06 -12.50
CA GLY A 85 21.70 2.99 -11.77
C GLY A 85 22.12 1.59 -12.21
N PRO A 86 21.50 0.54 -11.65
CA PRO A 86 21.78 -0.83 -12.05
C PRO A 86 21.40 -1.06 -13.52
N PRO A 87 22.18 -1.87 -14.26
CA PRO A 87 21.86 -2.21 -15.64
C PRO A 87 20.62 -3.08 -15.72
N ASN A 88 19.90 -3.01 -16.85
CA ASN A 88 18.66 -3.74 -17.10
C ASN A 88 17.67 -3.58 -15.93
N TRP A 89 17.55 -2.34 -15.44
CA TRP A 89 16.72 -1.93 -14.30
C TRP A 89 16.95 -2.73 -13.01
N GLY A 90 18.07 -3.44 -12.88
CA GLY A 90 18.39 -4.30 -11.72
C GLY A 90 17.72 -5.67 -11.73
N THR A 91 16.86 -5.96 -12.72
CA THR A 91 16.02 -7.17 -12.76
C THR A 91 16.40 -8.11 -13.91
N GLY A 92 17.28 -7.68 -14.82
CA GLY A 92 17.60 -8.44 -16.03
C GLY A 92 16.51 -8.36 -17.10
N GLU A 93 15.55 -7.44 -16.96
CA GLU A 93 14.51 -7.20 -17.96
C GLU A 93 15.09 -6.80 -19.33
N ARG A 94 14.36 -7.11 -20.40
CA ARG A 94 14.88 -7.21 -21.78
C ARG A 94 14.42 -6.09 -22.70
N GLN A 95 13.47 -5.28 -22.28
CA GLN A 95 12.99 -4.14 -23.06
C GLN A 95 13.86 -2.90 -22.87
N THR A 96 13.83 -2.02 -23.86
CA THR A 96 14.23 -0.62 -23.71
C THR A 96 12.97 0.22 -23.48
N TYR A 97 12.87 0.93 -22.36
CA TYR A 97 11.77 1.88 -22.17
C TYR A 97 11.94 3.10 -23.08
N THR A 98 10.84 3.61 -23.63
CA THR A 98 10.84 4.77 -24.52
C THR A 98 9.73 5.75 -24.16
N ASP A 99 9.86 6.99 -24.64
CA ASP A 99 8.84 8.03 -24.55
C ASP A 99 8.01 8.14 -25.84
N ARG A 100 8.06 7.11 -26.70
CA ARG A 100 7.33 7.10 -27.96
C ARG A 100 5.85 6.77 -27.71
N PRO A 101 4.91 7.43 -28.41
CA PRO A 101 3.48 7.18 -28.23
C PRO A 101 3.07 5.72 -28.39
N GLU A 102 3.71 4.96 -29.28
CA GLU A 102 3.43 3.53 -29.47
C GLU A 102 3.70 2.65 -28.24
N ASN A 103 4.49 3.15 -27.28
CA ASN A 103 4.82 2.51 -26.02
C ASN A 103 4.10 3.14 -24.83
N LEU A 104 3.95 4.46 -24.81
CA LEU A 104 3.37 5.19 -23.68
C LEU A 104 2.57 6.41 -24.15
N GLN A 105 1.25 6.35 -23.97
CA GLN A 105 0.34 7.41 -24.39
C GLN A 105 -0.97 7.37 -23.61
N LEU A 106 -1.74 8.46 -23.68
CA LEU A 106 -3.16 8.47 -23.35
C LEU A 106 -3.96 7.88 -24.51
N ASP A 107 -5.04 7.16 -24.23
CA ASP A 107 -5.83 6.49 -25.27
C ASP A 107 -7.04 7.28 -25.78
N GLY A 108 -7.31 8.46 -25.22
CA GLY A 108 -8.46 9.28 -25.58
C GLY A 108 -9.76 8.89 -24.87
N ALA A 109 -9.75 7.86 -24.04
CA ALA A 109 -10.90 7.34 -23.31
C ALA A 109 -10.74 7.42 -21.79
N GLY A 110 -9.83 8.26 -21.30
CA GLY A 110 -9.54 8.42 -19.87
C GLY A 110 -8.58 7.36 -19.33
N HIS A 111 -7.67 6.84 -20.15
CA HIS A 111 -6.66 5.89 -19.67
C HIS A 111 -5.26 6.23 -20.15
N LEU A 112 -4.29 6.03 -19.26
CA LEU A 112 -2.91 5.76 -19.64
C LEU A 112 -2.83 4.36 -20.26
N ARG A 113 -2.14 4.26 -21.39
CA ARG A 113 -1.85 3.01 -22.09
C ARG A 113 -0.35 2.82 -22.22
N ILE A 114 0.17 1.77 -21.61
CA ILE A 114 1.55 1.32 -21.78
C ILE A 114 1.55 0.02 -22.58
N THR A 115 2.21 0.01 -23.74
CA THR A 115 2.20 -1.14 -24.67
C THR A 115 3.59 -1.72 -24.85
N ALA A 116 3.72 -3.04 -24.65
CA ALA A 116 4.92 -3.77 -25.01
C ALA A 116 4.96 -3.98 -26.53
N ARG A 117 6.05 -3.55 -27.19
CA ARG A 117 6.26 -3.68 -28.63
C ARG A 117 7.52 -4.47 -28.90
N LYS A 118 7.59 -5.07 -30.09
CA LYS A 118 8.76 -5.80 -30.57
C LYS A 118 9.08 -5.35 -31.99
N ASP A 119 10.33 -4.95 -32.21
CA ASP A 119 10.90 -4.68 -33.52
C ASP A 119 12.11 -5.59 -33.74
N GLY A 120 12.00 -6.52 -34.69
CA GLY A 120 12.93 -7.63 -34.83
C GLY A 120 13.06 -8.44 -33.53
N ALA A 121 14.25 -8.44 -32.94
CA ALA A 121 14.53 -9.10 -31.66
C ALA A 121 14.42 -8.18 -30.44
N THR A 122 14.21 -6.87 -30.64
CA THR A 122 14.26 -5.86 -29.58
C THR A 122 12.87 -5.57 -29.05
N TRP A 123 12.70 -5.66 -27.73
CA TRP A 123 11.49 -5.24 -27.05
C TRP A 123 11.58 -3.77 -26.63
N THR A 124 10.47 -3.05 -26.75
CA THR A 124 10.28 -1.71 -26.16
C THR A 124 9.00 -1.65 -25.35
N SER A 125 8.96 -0.76 -24.37
CA SER A 125 7.78 -0.54 -23.54
C SER A 125 7.82 0.87 -22.92
N GLY A 126 6.94 1.16 -21.95
CA GLY A 126 6.93 2.41 -21.19
C GLY A 126 7.09 2.21 -19.68
N ARG A 127 7.70 3.21 -19.04
CA ARG A 127 7.83 3.36 -17.59
C ARG A 127 7.69 4.84 -17.25
N ILE A 128 6.88 5.14 -16.25
CA ILE A 128 6.74 6.49 -15.69
C ILE A 128 6.82 6.45 -14.18
N GLU A 129 7.29 7.55 -13.61
CA GLU A 129 7.31 7.78 -12.17
C GLU A 129 6.71 9.15 -11.83
N SER A 130 6.05 9.25 -10.67
CA SER A 130 5.45 10.52 -10.24
C SER A 130 6.54 11.55 -9.92
N ARG A 131 6.34 12.82 -10.31
CA ARG A 131 7.24 13.91 -9.91
C ARG A 131 7.27 14.07 -8.39
N ARG A 132 6.09 14.02 -7.77
CA ARG A 132 5.96 13.96 -6.31
C ARG A 132 6.61 12.71 -5.76
N SER A 133 7.34 12.89 -4.67
CA SER A 133 8.00 11.83 -3.89
C SER A 133 7.69 11.94 -2.41
N ASP A 134 6.70 12.76 -2.04
CA ASP A 134 6.33 13.11 -0.67
C ASP A 134 5.13 12.30 -0.16
N PHE A 135 4.70 11.25 -0.86
CA PHE A 135 3.57 10.42 -0.42
C PHE A 135 3.97 9.61 0.81
N ALA A 136 3.47 10.01 1.97
CA ALA A 136 3.78 9.40 3.26
C ALA A 136 2.53 9.31 4.14
N ALA A 137 2.50 8.30 5.01
CA ALA A 137 1.49 8.24 6.07
C ALA A 137 1.82 9.30 7.14
N PRO A 138 0.85 10.17 7.52
CA PRO A 138 1.04 11.06 8.64
C PRO A 138 1.30 10.26 9.91
N SER A 139 2.08 10.81 10.84
CA SER A 139 2.33 10.15 12.14
C SER A 139 0.99 9.91 12.85
N GLY A 140 0.74 8.66 13.28
CA GLY A 140 -0.53 8.27 13.90
C GLY A 140 -1.70 8.13 12.93
N GLY A 141 -1.50 8.27 11.62
CA GLY A 141 -2.54 8.15 10.60
C GLY A 141 -2.33 6.99 9.63
N THR A 142 -2.98 7.06 8.47
CA THR A 142 -2.92 6.02 7.44
C THR A 142 -2.68 6.66 6.07
N LEU A 143 -1.81 6.09 5.26
CA LEU A 143 -1.70 6.38 3.82
C LEU A 143 -2.44 5.29 3.05
N ARG A 144 -3.19 5.66 2.02
CA ARG A 144 -3.74 4.76 1.01
C ARG A 144 -3.24 5.19 -0.37
N ILE A 145 -2.64 4.27 -1.10
CA ILE A 145 -2.26 4.43 -2.51
C ILE A 145 -3.08 3.43 -3.30
N GLU A 146 -3.75 3.87 -4.35
CA GLU A 146 -4.65 3.04 -5.15
C GLU A 146 -4.56 3.38 -6.63
N ALA A 147 -4.73 2.37 -7.49
CA ALA A 147 -4.94 2.56 -8.91
C ALA A 147 -5.97 1.57 -9.46
N ARG A 148 -6.75 2.01 -10.44
CA ARG A 148 -7.65 1.14 -11.21
C ARG A 148 -7.00 0.78 -12.52
N ILE A 149 -6.66 -0.50 -12.68
CA ILE A 149 -5.78 -1.01 -13.73
C ILE A 149 -6.39 -2.24 -14.38
N ARG A 150 -6.25 -2.35 -15.71
CA ARG A 150 -6.41 -3.60 -16.45
C ARG A 150 -5.05 -4.07 -16.93
N MET A 151 -4.67 -5.29 -16.55
CA MET A 151 -3.41 -5.91 -16.98
C MET A 151 -3.47 -6.27 -18.49
N PRO A 152 -2.32 -6.46 -19.17
CA PRO A 152 -2.27 -6.88 -20.56
C PRO A 152 -3.13 -8.12 -20.83
N ASP A 153 -4.06 -8.02 -21.79
CA ASP A 153 -4.94 -9.12 -22.21
C ASP A 153 -4.21 -10.10 -23.13
N VAL A 154 -3.21 -10.76 -22.56
CA VAL A 154 -2.41 -11.82 -23.14
C VAL A 154 -2.26 -12.92 -22.09
N SER A 155 -2.27 -14.19 -22.51
CA SER A 155 -2.15 -15.33 -21.59
C SER A 155 -1.42 -16.50 -22.23
N GLY A 156 -1.07 -17.50 -21.42
CA GLY A 156 -0.34 -18.68 -21.89
C GLY A 156 1.03 -18.33 -22.48
N ASP A 157 1.46 -19.10 -23.49
CA ASP A 157 2.78 -18.92 -24.11
C ASP A 157 2.95 -17.54 -24.76
N ASP A 158 1.85 -16.94 -25.25
CA ASP A 158 1.83 -15.60 -25.83
C ASP A 158 2.22 -14.51 -24.80
N ALA A 159 2.06 -14.78 -23.51
CA ALA A 159 2.31 -13.84 -22.42
C ALA A 159 3.64 -14.04 -21.69
N LEU A 160 4.42 -15.08 -22.02
CA LEU A 160 5.69 -15.35 -21.35
C LEU A 160 6.62 -14.13 -21.41
N GLY A 161 7.01 -13.59 -20.27
CA GLY A 161 7.83 -12.39 -20.14
C GLY A 161 7.05 -11.11 -19.84
N TYR A 162 5.74 -11.03 -20.03
CA TYR A 162 5.00 -9.83 -19.64
C TYR A 162 5.09 -9.62 -18.12
N TRP A 163 5.46 -8.42 -17.68
CA TRP A 163 5.56 -8.03 -16.27
C TRP A 163 5.03 -6.60 -16.03
N PRO A 164 3.69 -6.42 -15.94
CA PRO A 164 3.12 -5.15 -15.52
C PRO A 164 3.31 -4.91 -14.01
N ALA A 165 3.57 -3.67 -13.63
CA ALA A 165 3.73 -3.27 -12.23
C ALA A 165 3.13 -1.89 -11.93
N PHE A 166 2.55 -1.75 -10.74
CA PHE A 166 2.22 -0.50 -10.06
C PHE A 166 2.74 -0.57 -8.63
N TRP A 167 3.66 0.33 -8.29
CA TRP A 167 4.53 0.17 -7.13
C TRP A 167 5.11 1.51 -6.68
N THR A 168 5.88 1.49 -5.60
CA THR A 168 6.53 2.67 -5.05
C THR A 168 7.98 2.40 -4.69
N LEU A 169 8.78 3.48 -4.69
CA LEU A 169 10.11 3.52 -4.11
C LEU A 169 10.20 4.69 -3.13
N GLY A 170 10.97 4.52 -2.05
CA GLY A 170 11.26 5.61 -1.12
C GLY A 170 11.96 6.77 -1.83
N ALA A 171 11.62 8.00 -1.44
CA ALA A 171 11.98 9.24 -2.13
C ALA A 171 13.47 9.36 -2.48
N ASP A 172 14.34 9.02 -1.53
CA ASP A 172 15.79 9.17 -1.67
C ASP A 172 16.43 8.11 -2.57
N TYR A 173 15.64 7.17 -3.12
CA TYR A 173 16.11 6.32 -4.22
C TYR A 173 16.40 7.17 -5.46
N ARG A 174 15.55 8.16 -5.76
CA ARG A 174 15.74 9.06 -6.90
C ARG A 174 17.02 9.87 -6.71
N GLY A 175 17.95 9.73 -7.65
CA GLY A 175 19.27 10.35 -7.62
C GLY A 175 20.35 9.54 -6.88
N THR A 176 19.97 8.54 -6.08
CA THR A 176 20.91 7.62 -5.42
C THR A 176 21.04 6.30 -6.19
N TYR A 177 19.92 5.68 -6.56
CA TYR A 177 19.79 4.44 -7.34
C TYR A 177 20.47 3.16 -6.80
N TRP A 178 21.17 3.24 -5.66
CA TRP A 178 21.95 2.14 -5.06
C TRP A 178 21.58 1.82 -3.59
N ASN A 179 20.54 2.45 -3.05
CA ASN A 179 20.07 2.27 -1.67
C ASN A 179 18.87 1.31 -1.53
N TRP A 180 18.51 0.60 -2.61
CA TRP A 180 17.60 -0.55 -2.56
C TRP A 180 18.30 -1.77 -1.89
N PRO A 181 17.59 -2.60 -1.10
CA PRO A 181 16.17 -2.53 -0.77
C PRO A 181 15.90 -1.69 0.50
N GLY A 182 16.95 -1.21 1.18
CA GLY A 182 16.84 -0.55 2.48
C GLY A 182 15.94 0.67 2.51
N ILE A 183 15.80 1.38 1.38
CA ILE A 183 14.95 2.57 1.20
C ILE A 183 13.44 2.26 1.13
N GLY A 184 13.07 0.98 1.08
CA GLY A 184 11.68 0.55 0.97
C GLY A 184 11.13 0.62 -0.45
N GLU A 185 10.48 -0.47 -0.84
CA GLU A 185 9.76 -0.61 -2.09
C GLU A 185 8.45 -1.36 -1.82
N PHE A 186 7.33 -0.77 -2.25
CA PHE A 186 6.00 -1.34 -2.07
C PHE A 186 5.43 -1.71 -3.42
N ASP A 187 5.43 -2.99 -3.74
CA ASP A 187 4.78 -3.51 -4.94
C ASP A 187 3.30 -3.66 -4.65
N ILE A 188 2.50 -2.71 -5.13
CA ILE A 188 1.06 -2.66 -4.86
C ILE A 188 0.33 -3.67 -5.75
N MET A 189 0.78 -3.76 -7.01
CA MET A 189 0.34 -4.74 -7.98
C MET A 189 1.53 -5.12 -8.86
N GLU A 190 1.87 -6.40 -8.85
CA GLU A 190 2.66 -7.04 -9.89
C GLU A 190 1.93 -8.23 -10.48
N ASN A 191 2.23 -8.53 -11.74
CA ASN A 191 1.85 -9.77 -12.40
C ASN A 191 2.96 -10.21 -13.34
N VAL A 192 3.03 -11.50 -13.63
CA VAL A 192 3.95 -12.05 -14.62
C VAL A 192 3.26 -13.08 -15.51
N ASN A 193 3.73 -13.22 -16.75
CA ASN A 193 3.35 -14.29 -17.67
C ASN A 193 1.84 -14.38 -17.95
N GLY A 194 1.09 -13.28 -17.78
CA GLY A 194 -0.34 -13.22 -18.11
C GLY A 194 -1.25 -14.15 -17.29
N VAL A 195 -0.81 -14.55 -16.09
CA VAL A 195 -1.61 -15.43 -15.22
C VAL A 195 -2.67 -14.63 -14.44
N ASN A 196 -3.81 -15.24 -14.10
CA ASN A 196 -4.84 -14.58 -13.27
C ASN A 196 -4.41 -14.50 -11.79
N LYS A 197 -3.42 -13.67 -11.48
CA LYS A 197 -2.97 -13.38 -10.11
C LYS A 197 -2.42 -11.97 -10.01
N VAL A 198 -2.55 -11.39 -8.82
CA VAL A 198 -1.82 -10.20 -8.38
C VAL A 198 -0.89 -10.58 -7.24
N TRP A 199 0.32 -10.03 -7.28
CA TRP A 199 1.27 -10.05 -6.17
C TRP A 199 1.31 -8.68 -5.50
N GLY A 200 1.42 -8.71 -4.18
CA GLY A 200 1.73 -7.55 -3.36
C GLY A 200 2.94 -7.86 -2.49
N VAL A 201 3.98 -7.05 -2.56
CA VAL A 201 5.30 -7.35 -1.98
C VAL A 201 5.86 -6.13 -1.26
N LEU A 202 6.57 -6.38 -0.17
CA LEU A 202 7.44 -5.41 0.47
C LEU A 202 8.89 -5.86 0.29
N HIS A 203 9.71 -5.01 -0.32
CA HIS A 203 11.16 -5.13 -0.28
C HIS A 203 11.75 -4.15 0.75
N CYS A 204 12.68 -4.65 1.57
CA CYS A 204 13.28 -3.89 2.66
C CYS A 204 14.58 -4.52 3.19
N GLY A 205 15.34 -3.73 3.96
CA GLY A 205 16.52 -4.22 4.66
C GLY A 205 17.72 -4.41 3.74
N VAL A 206 18.17 -5.65 3.55
CA VAL A 206 19.42 -5.99 2.83
C VAL A 206 19.20 -7.11 1.83
N ASN A 207 19.87 -7.02 0.69
CA ASN A 207 19.89 -8.06 -0.35
C ASN A 207 21.29 -8.67 -0.48
N PRO A 208 21.45 -10.01 -0.48
CA PRO A 208 20.42 -11.05 -0.33
C PRO A 208 20.02 -11.33 1.13
N GLY A 209 18.82 -11.90 1.28
CA GLY A 209 18.26 -12.37 2.54
C GLY A 209 17.70 -11.23 3.40
N GLY A 210 18.31 -11.02 4.57
CA GLY A 210 17.83 -10.01 5.50
C GLY A 210 16.42 -10.27 6.06
N PRO A 211 15.86 -9.28 6.78
CA PRO A 211 14.55 -9.41 7.40
C PRO A 211 13.41 -9.50 6.38
N CYS A 212 13.64 -9.21 5.10
CA CYS A 212 12.62 -9.23 4.05
C CYS A 212 12.82 -10.37 3.04
N SER A 213 13.79 -11.26 3.27
CA SER A 213 14.06 -12.45 2.45
C SER A 213 14.37 -12.12 0.99
N GLU A 214 15.20 -11.10 0.79
CA GLU A 214 15.59 -10.59 -0.51
C GLU A 214 16.37 -11.62 -1.34
N SER A 215 16.20 -11.65 -2.67
CA SER A 215 15.39 -10.74 -3.49
C SER A 215 13.92 -11.13 -3.63
N GLN A 216 13.40 -12.06 -2.81
CA GLN A 216 11.99 -12.50 -2.93
C GLN A 216 11.00 -11.50 -2.31
N GLY A 217 11.46 -10.68 -1.37
CA GLY A 217 10.60 -9.79 -0.59
C GLY A 217 9.61 -10.52 0.31
N ARG A 218 8.86 -9.75 1.10
CA ARG A 218 7.73 -10.25 1.89
C ARG A 218 6.46 -10.15 1.04
N GLY A 219 6.26 -11.13 0.18
CA GLY A 219 5.15 -11.17 -0.77
C GLY A 219 3.99 -12.10 -0.39
N SER A 220 2.82 -11.82 -0.94
CA SER A 220 1.71 -12.75 -1.08
C SER A 220 1.00 -12.51 -2.41
N SER A 221 0.17 -13.45 -2.83
CA SER A 221 -0.61 -13.31 -4.06
C SER A 221 -2.00 -13.92 -3.95
N ARG A 222 -2.89 -13.50 -4.85
CA ARG A 222 -4.19 -14.11 -5.07
C ARG A 222 -4.71 -13.84 -6.48
N GLU A 223 -5.73 -14.57 -6.88
CA GLU A 223 -6.49 -14.27 -8.11
C GLU A 223 -7.32 -12.99 -7.97
N CYS A 224 -7.59 -12.28 -9.05
CA CYS A 224 -8.48 -11.13 -9.00
C CYS A 224 -9.94 -11.58 -8.74
N PRO A 225 -10.73 -10.84 -7.93
CA PRO A 225 -12.13 -11.17 -7.65
C PRO A 225 -13.02 -11.03 -8.89
N GLY A 226 -13.98 -11.94 -9.07
CA GLY A 226 -15.05 -11.80 -10.07
C GLY A 226 -14.64 -12.09 -11.51
N SER A 227 -13.48 -11.59 -11.96
CA SER A 227 -12.90 -11.84 -13.28
C SER A 227 -11.38 -11.96 -13.20
N ALA A 228 -10.78 -12.50 -14.27
CA ALA A 228 -9.32 -12.54 -14.37
C ALA A 228 -8.74 -11.12 -14.43
N CYS A 229 -7.56 -10.90 -13.85
CA CYS A 229 -6.91 -9.59 -13.81
C CYS A 229 -6.70 -8.94 -15.20
N GLN A 230 -6.60 -9.76 -16.24
CA GLN A 230 -6.45 -9.37 -17.65
C GLN A 230 -7.79 -9.03 -18.33
N ALA A 231 -8.89 -9.62 -17.84
CA ALA A 231 -10.20 -9.55 -18.48
C ALA A 231 -10.90 -8.19 -18.30
N GLY A 232 -10.49 -7.40 -17.31
CA GLY A 232 -11.11 -6.13 -16.99
C GLY A 232 -10.29 -5.29 -16.03
N PHE A 233 -10.84 -4.13 -15.67
CA PHE A 233 -10.24 -3.27 -14.67
C PHE A 233 -10.51 -3.80 -13.27
N HIS A 234 -9.47 -3.84 -12.46
CA HIS A 234 -9.51 -4.09 -11.03
C HIS A 234 -8.88 -2.92 -10.29
N THR A 235 -9.27 -2.72 -9.04
CA THR A 235 -8.72 -1.67 -8.18
C THR A 235 -7.70 -2.28 -7.23
N TYR A 236 -6.45 -1.89 -7.36
CA TYR A 236 -5.32 -2.36 -6.54
C TYR A 236 -4.92 -1.28 -5.56
N ALA A 237 -4.80 -1.62 -4.28
CA ALA A 237 -4.47 -0.64 -3.27
C ALA A 237 -3.53 -1.18 -2.18
N LEU A 238 -2.80 -0.25 -1.58
CA LEU A 238 -1.96 -0.44 -0.43
C LEU A 238 -2.38 0.55 0.66
N GLU A 239 -2.42 0.09 1.91
CA GLU A 239 -2.53 0.95 3.08
C GLU A 239 -1.36 0.77 4.04
N LEU A 240 -0.64 1.86 4.32
CA LEU A 240 0.31 1.94 5.44
C LEU A 240 -0.42 2.51 6.66
N ASP A 241 -0.79 1.64 7.59
CA ASP A 241 -1.47 2.00 8.84
C ASP A 241 -0.44 2.25 9.95
N ARG A 242 -0.36 3.50 10.39
CA ARG A 242 0.50 3.96 11.48
C ARG A 242 -0.30 4.44 12.69
N THR A 243 -1.58 4.09 12.78
CA THR A 243 -2.46 4.55 13.86
C THR A 243 -2.08 3.99 15.23
N ASN A 244 -1.35 2.87 15.25
CA ASN A 244 -0.72 2.33 16.45
C ASN A 244 0.79 2.20 16.20
N SER A 245 1.59 3.07 16.82
CA SER A 245 3.05 3.10 16.66
C SER A 245 3.76 1.81 17.12
N ALA A 246 3.11 0.98 17.93
CA ALA A 246 3.63 -0.33 18.35
C ALA A 246 3.24 -1.48 17.41
N ALA A 247 2.36 -1.23 16.43
CA ALA A 247 1.80 -2.25 15.56
C ALA A 247 1.47 -1.68 14.16
N GLU A 248 2.38 -0.89 13.58
CA GLU A 248 2.22 -0.41 12.21
C GLU A 248 2.17 -1.59 11.23
N ALA A 249 1.46 -1.42 10.11
CA ALA A 249 1.32 -2.47 9.11
C ALA A 249 1.09 -1.92 7.70
N LEU A 250 1.61 -2.64 6.71
CA LEU A 250 1.25 -2.50 5.30
C LEU A 250 0.19 -3.54 4.96
N ASN A 251 -0.88 -3.14 4.28
CA ASN A 251 -2.01 -3.98 3.91
C ASN A 251 -2.31 -3.83 2.42
N TRP A 252 -2.34 -4.94 1.68
CA TRP A 252 -2.65 -4.94 0.24
C TRP A 252 -4.07 -5.42 -0.03
N TYR A 253 -4.69 -4.79 -1.01
CA TYR A 253 -6.07 -5.02 -1.42
C TYR A 253 -6.17 -5.15 -2.94
N VAL A 254 -7.11 -5.97 -3.39
CA VAL A 254 -7.63 -5.93 -4.76
C VAL A 254 -9.16 -5.96 -4.70
N ASP A 255 -9.82 -5.01 -5.38
CA ASP A 255 -11.25 -4.72 -5.30
C ASP A 255 -11.79 -4.67 -3.86
N GLY A 256 -11.05 -3.97 -2.99
CA GLY A 256 -11.38 -3.81 -1.57
C GLY A 256 -11.17 -5.07 -0.72
N GLN A 257 -10.76 -6.20 -1.29
CA GLN A 257 -10.48 -7.43 -0.54
C GLN A 257 -9.02 -7.47 -0.12
N LYS A 258 -8.76 -7.40 1.19
CA LYS A 258 -7.41 -7.52 1.74
C LYS A 258 -6.85 -8.93 1.50
N PHE A 259 -5.61 -9.02 1.05
CA PHE A 259 -4.97 -10.32 0.79
C PHE A 259 -3.57 -10.49 1.33
N HIS A 260 -2.92 -9.39 1.73
CA HIS A 260 -1.59 -9.43 2.29
C HIS A 260 -1.47 -8.43 3.44
N THR A 261 -0.64 -8.78 4.40
CA THR A 261 -0.29 -7.88 5.51
C THR A 261 1.15 -8.14 5.91
N VAL A 262 1.96 -7.08 5.97
CA VAL A 262 3.29 -7.12 6.59
C VAL A 262 3.26 -6.20 7.81
N SER A 263 3.53 -6.77 8.98
CA SER A 263 3.56 -6.03 10.23
C SER A 263 4.97 -5.54 10.55
N ALA A 264 5.09 -4.34 11.10
CA ALA A 264 6.34 -3.80 11.64
C ALA A 264 7.01 -4.74 12.65
N ALA A 265 6.22 -5.51 13.41
CA ALA A 265 6.72 -6.48 14.39
C ALA A 265 7.47 -7.67 13.77
N SER A 266 7.46 -7.82 12.44
CA SER A 266 8.19 -8.88 11.73
C SER A 266 9.66 -8.55 11.45
N MET A 267 10.11 -7.35 11.80
CA MET A 267 11.50 -6.88 11.62
C MET A 267 11.89 -5.90 12.73
N ASP A 268 13.16 -5.49 12.75
CA ASP A 268 13.62 -4.46 13.68
C ASP A 268 13.04 -3.08 13.31
N ALA A 269 12.92 -2.22 14.32
CA ALA A 269 12.31 -0.90 14.17
C ALA A 269 13.03 0.00 13.16
N ASP A 270 14.36 -0.10 13.09
CA ASP A 270 15.15 0.73 12.17
C ASP A 270 14.94 0.30 10.72
N THR A 271 14.88 -1.00 10.44
CA THR A 271 14.55 -1.51 9.10
C THR A 271 13.14 -1.07 8.68
N TRP A 272 12.16 -1.17 9.57
CA TRP A 272 10.80 -0.72 9.27
C TRP A 272 10.75 0.78 8.97
N ALA A 273 11.36 1.59 9.84
CA ALA A 273 11.37 3.05 9.69
C ALA A 273 12.09 3.50 8.41
N ARG A 274 13.24 2.89 8.08
CA ARG A 274 13.99 3.17 6.84
C ARG A 274 13.24 2.84 5.55
N ALA A 275 12.23 1.97 5.61
CA ALA A 275 11.41 1.62 4.46
C ALA A 275 10.09 2.42 4.38
N THR A 276 9.58 2.93 5.51
CA THR A 276 8.18 3.40 5.61
C THR A 276 7.99 4.80 6.19
N HIS A 277 8.97 5.37 6.91
CA HIS A 277 8.79 6.64 7.64
C HIS A 277 9.28 7.86 6.85
N HIS A 278 9.12 7.82 5.53
CA HIS A 278 9.46 8.91 4.61
C HIS A 278 8.52 8.90 3.41
N GLY A 279 8.66 9.91 2.55
CA GLY A 279 7.93 9.97 1.29
C GLY A 279 8.32 8.83 0.34
N HIS A 280 7.36 8.45 -0.48
CA HIS A 280 7.52 7.55 -1.62
C HIS A 280 7.09 8.27 -2.89
N PHE A 281 7.68 7.87 -4.03
CA PHE A 281 7.15 8.19 -5.35
C PHE A 281 6.54 6.94 -5.97
N LEU A 282 5.59 7.14 -6.90
CA LEU A 282 4.86 6.07 -7.58
C LEU A 282 5.55 5.71 -8.88
N LEU A 283 5.47 4.44 -9.27
CA LEU A 283 5.94 3.94 -10.55
C LEU A 283 4.88 3.08 -11.22
N ILE A 284 4.80 3.20 -12.55
CA ILE A 284 3.96 2.35 -13.41
C ILE A 284 4.81 1.95 -14.61
N ASN A 285 4.90 0.65 -14.88
CA ASN A 285 5.61 0.14 -16.04
C ASN A 285 5.02 -1.18 -16.54
N LEU A 286 5.46 -1.53 -17.74
CA LEU A 286 5.28 -2.86 -18.31
C LEU A 286 6.64 -3.40 -18.74
N ALA A 287 7.30 -4.16 -17.88
CA ALA A 287 8.56 -4.83 -18.18
C ALA A 287 8.35 -6.07 -19.08
N MET A 288 9.42 -6.51 -19.73
CA MET A 288 9.48 -7.73 -20.54
C MET A 288 10.66 -8.61 -20.12
N GLY A 289 10.38 -9.82 -19.64
CA GLY A 289 11.37 -10.76 -19.13
C GLY A 289 11.96 -10.33 -17.79
N GLY A 290 13.08 -10.94 -17.42
CA GLY A 290 13.78 -10.64 -16.17
C GLY A 290 13.43 -11.63 -15.05
N ALA A 291 14.02 -11.42 -13.90
CA ALA A 291 14.09 -12.42 -12.82
C ALA A 291 12.71 -12.96 -12.39
N PHE A 292 11.67 -12.12 -12.34
CA PHE A 292 10.35 -12.54 -11.89
C PHE A 292 9.62 -13.40 -12.94
N PRO A 293 9.39 -12.95 -14.20
CA PRO A 293 8.84 -13.80 -15.25
C PRO A 293 9.62 -15.11 -15.46
N ASP A 294 10.95 -15.04 -15.41
CA ASP A 294 11.83 -16.19 -15.63
C ASP A 294 11.72 -17.20 -14.50
N GLY A 295 11.74 -16.73 -13.24
CA GLY A 295 11.57 -17.56 -12.06
C GLY A 295 10.20 -18.24 -12.01
N ALA A 296 9.15 -17.53 -12.43
CA ALA A 296 7.79 -18.08 -12.51
C ALA A 296 7.64 -19.12 -13.64
N ALA A 297 8.33 -18.94 -14.77
CA ALA A 297 8.31 -19.89 -15.88
C ALA A 297 9.26 -21.08 -15.68
N GLY A 298 10.34 -20.91 -14.90
CA GLY A 298 11.43 -21.88 -14.75
C GLY A 298 12.46 -21.85 -15.89
N PHE A 299 12.38 -20.87 -16.80
CA PHE A 299 13.28 -20.67 -17.92
C PHE A 299 13.24 -19.20 -18.37
N ALA A 300 14.20 -18.78 -19.20
CA ALA A 300 14.30 -17.40 -19.65
C ALA A 300 13.12 -16.99 -20.56
N THR A 301 12.56 -15.82 -20.29
CA THR A 301 11.49 -15.17 -21.03
C THR A 301 11.92 -13.74 -21.43
N PRO A 302 11.29 -13.10 -22.43
CA PRO A 302 10.28 -13.62 -23.34
C PRO A 302 10.82 -14.72 -24.27
N THR A 303 9.92 -15.49 -24.88
CA THR A 303 10.23 -16.53 -25.87
C THR A 303 9.87 -16.07 -27.29
N ASP A 304 10.09 -16.93 -28.29
CA ASP A 304 9.63 -16.68 -29.66
C ASP A 304 8.10 -16.74 -29.79
N ALA A 305 7.41 -17.42 -28.87
CA ALA A 305 5.95 -17.47 -28.82
C ALA A 305 5.34 -16.19 -28.23
N THR A 306 6.10 -15.44 -27.41
CA THR A 306 5.60 -14.21 -26.77
C THR A 306 5.14 -13.19 -27.82
N ARG A 307 3.86 -12.81 -27.76
CA ARG A 307 3.26 -11.87 -28.71
C ARG A 307 3.40 -10.42 -28.24
N PRO A 308 3.85 -9.49 -29.09
CA PRO A 308 3.83 -8.07 -28.75
C PRO A 308 2.41 -7.49 -28.83
N GLY A 309 2.24 -6.27 -28.33
CA GLY A 309 1.00 -5.49 -28.44
C GLY A 309 0.10 -5.55 -27.20
N GLY A 310 0.42 -6.40 -26.22
CA GLY A 310 -0.26 -6.39 -24.93
C GLY A 310 -0.08 -5.04 -24.24
N SER A 311 -1.18 -4.50 -23.70
CA SER A 311 -1.23 -3.15 -23.13
C SER A 311 -1.69 -3.18 -21.67
N LEU A 312 -0.94 -2.52 -20.80
CA LEU A 312 -1.39 -2.14 -19.46
C LEU A 312 -2.23 -0.87 -19.58
N LEU A 313 -3.46 -0.88 -19.07
CA LEU A 313 -4.34 0.28 -19.04
C LEU A 313 -4.54 0.74 -17.61
N VAL A 314 -4.36 2.04 -17.35
CA VAL A 314 -4.58 2.65 -16.04
C VAL A 314 -5.63 3.74 -16.19
N ASP A 315 -6.73 3.57 -15.49
CA ASP A 315 -7.86 4.51 -15.45
C ASP A 315 -7.56 5.70 -14.55
N HIS A 316 -7.14 5.43 -13.30
CA HIS A 316 -6.70 6.49 -12.42
C HIS A 316 -5.70 5.98 -11.39
N VAL A 317 -4.97 6.91 -10.80
CA VAL A 317 -4.20 6.73 -9.57
C VAL A 317 -4.65 7.76 -8.56
N ALA A 318 -4.85 7.34 -7.32
CA ALA A 318 -5.23 8.21 -6.22
C ALA A 318 -4.36 7.92 -4.99
N VAL A 319 -3.99 8.99 -4.29
CA VAL A 319 -3.34 8.93 -2.99
C VAL A 319 -4.22 9.66 -1.99
N SER A 320 -4.53 8.97 -0.90
CA SER A 320 -5.37 9.48 0.18
C SER A 320 -4.69 9.29 1.53
N VAL A 321 -4.99 10.16 2.49
CA VAL A 321 -4.51 10.03 3.87
C VAL A 321 -5.67 10.10 4.84
N ARG A 322 -5.55 9.38 5.96
CA ARG A 322 -6.41 9.51 7.12
C ARG A 322 -5.58 10.07 8.27
N GLN A 323 -6.02 11.20 8.81
CA GLN A 323 -5.33 11.86 9.92
C GLN A 323 -5.55 11.10 11.24
N PRO A 324 -4.62 11.20 12.21
CA PRO A 324 -4.84 10.66 13.55
C PRO A 324 -6.12 11.21 14.17
N ALA A 325 -6.78 10.40 15.00
CA ALA A 325 -7.97 10.82 15.73
C ALA A 325 -7.64 12.03 16.63
N GLY A 326 -8.36 13.15 16.44
CA GLY A 326 -8.15 14.39 17.19
C GLY A 326 -7.29 15.45 16.51
N ALA A 327 -6.76 15.19 15.31
CA ALA A 327 -6.22 16.26 14.46
C ALA A 327 -7.36 17.22 14.07
N ARG A 328 -7.26 18.50 14.46
CA ARG A 328 -8.18 19.52 13.96
C ARG A 328 -7.97 19.64 12.45
N THR A 329 -9.03 19.44 11.68
CA THR A 329 -9.08 19.90 10.30
C THR A 329 -9.21 21.41 10.36
N ASP A 330 -8.11 22.13 10.16
CA ASP A 330 -8.20 23.58 9.95
C ASP A 330 -8.96 23.78 8.64
N ARG A 331 -10.26 24.03 8.78
CA ARG A 331 -11.15 24.38 7.67
C ARG A 331 -10.56 25.64 7.06
N ALA A 332 -10.04 25.51 5.83
CA ALA A 332 -9.53 26.63 5.05
C ALA A 332 -10.47 27.83 5.19
N ALA A 333 -9.93 28.93 5.72
CA ALA A 333 -10.68 30.16 5.90
C ALA A 333 -11.28 30.56 4.55
N THR A 334 -12.61 30.58 4.50
CA THR A 334 -13.34 31.17 3.38
C THR A 334 -12.91 32.64 3.27
N PRO A 335 -12.53 33.16 2.09
CA PRO A 335 -12.20 34.57 1.96
C PRO A 335 -13.48 35.39 2.16
N THR A 336 -13.72 35.87 3.38
CA THR A 336 -14.77 36.84 3.66
C THR A 336 -14.27 38.24 3.33
N ASP A 337 -15.02 38.83 2.41
CA ASP A 337 -15.28 40.25 2.20
C ASP A 337 -14.17 41.20 1.76
N ARG A 338 -14.49 41.79 0.60
CA ARG A 338 -13.87 42.96 0.00
C ARG A 338 -14.01 44.15 0.95
N HIS A 339 -12.91 44.82 1.24
CA HIS A 339 -12.95 46.16 1.81
C HIS A 339 -13.69 47.14 0.87
N PRO A 340 -14.50 48.08 1.39
CA PRO A 340 -15.08 49.13 0.58
C PRO A 340 -14.03 50.20 0.28
N VAL A 341 -14.03 50.65 -0.98
CA VAL A 341 -13.30 51.83 -1.46
C VAL A 341 -13.91 53.09 -0.84
N PRO A 342 -13.14 54.00 -0.22
CA PRO A 342 -13.65 55.30 0.18
C PRO A 342 -13.76 56.21 -1.06
N GLN A 343 -14.95 56.75 -1.29
CA GLN A 343 -15.18 57.88 -2.19
C GLN A 343 -14.94 59.22 -1.46
N GLY A 344 -14.35 60.19 -2.18
CA GLY A 344 -14.38 61.62 -1.88
C GLY A 344 -13.10 62.16 -1.21
N ALA A 345 -12.54 63.33 -1.55
CA ALA A 345 -13.16 64.49 -2.18
C ALA A 345 -12.15 65.33 -2.98
N THR A 346 -12.71 66.05 -3.95
CA THR A 346 -12.16 67.19 -4.67
C THR A 346 -11.86 68.38 -3.77
N SER A 347 -10.70 69.00 -3.97
CA SER A 347 -10.52 70.46 -4.13
C SER A 347 -9.13 70.74 -4.69
#